data_AF-A0A424MWN4-F1
#
_entry.id   AF-A0A424MWN4-F1
#
_cell.length_a   1.000
_cell.length_b   1.000
_cell.length_c   1.000
_cell.angle_alpha   90.00
_cell.angle_beta   90.00
_cell.angle_gamma   90.00
#
_symmetry.space_group_name_H-M   'P 1'
#
loop_
_entity.id
_entity.type
_entity.pdbx_description
1 polymer ?
#
loop_
_entity_poly.entity_id
_entity_poly.type
_entity_poly.pdbx_seq_one_letter_code
_entity_poly.pdbx_strand_id
1 'polypeptide(L)'
;MLLVAATVPTTLLAEQRTPSAWLKFAVDRLWSEQPIPGLLAQEELQDAWLLSENETKRNGQVVRIEQRFALSTGNELRVVRFQPGALLRRFTAELHEVEDDKQKPLLQAMADGACRIRSGRRIIRDRNSPAIKLKQLDGDLRTIRCSETLQAPWPTGRDPGGPRVALIDSGLAYDLPIYRNNLARGPNGKPLGYDFWDMDAWPYDGDTSRGAFLPIRHGSAVASVLVREAPLAALIPFRYPLPDMSRLADAIQLAAKAGARILAMPLGSRKPEQRTAIAKSLKVQPSILAIVSAGNDGHDIDQERL
;
A
#
# COMPACT_ATOMS: atom_id res chain seq x y z
N MET A 1 40.33 35.30 6.85
CA MET A 1 38.92 35.03 6.51
C MET A 1 38.51 33.80 7.31
N LEU A 2 37.91 34.00 8.49
CA LEU A 2 37.48 32.89 9.35
C LEU A 2 36.23 32.25 8.72
N LEU A 3 36.33 30.99 8.31
CA LEU A 3 35.16 30.19 7.96
C LEU A 3 34.42 29.88 9.26
N VAL A 4 33.28 30.54 9.47
CA VAL A 4 32.34 30.13 10.52
C VAL A 4 31.74 28.81 10.04
N ALA A 5 32.20 27.70 10.61
CA ALA A 5 31.50 26.44 10.51
C ALA A 5 30.13 26.64 11.18
N ALA A 6 29.07 26.72 10.38
CA ALA A 6 27.72 26.74 10.91
C ALA A 6 27.51 25.42 11.67
N THR A 7 27.48 25.51 12.99
CA THR A 7 27.10 24.40 13.86
C THR A 7 25.67 24.03 13.50
N VAL A 8 25.51 22.88 12.82
CA VAL A 8 24.18 22.31 12.58
C VAL A 8 23.59 22.01 13.97
N PRO A 9 22.44 22.59 14.34
CA PRO A 9 21.89 22.44 15.67
C PRO A 9 21.60 20.97 15.98
N THR A 10 22.04 20.50 17.15
CA THR A 10 21.87 19.14 17.66
C THR A 10 20.45 18.84 18.12
N THR A 11 19.58 19.85 18.12
CA THR A 11 18.16 19.78 18.47
C THR A 11 17.32 20.50 17.43
N LEU A 12 16.11 19.97 17.18
CA LEU A 12 15.04 20.78 16.63
C LEU A 12 14.41 21.59 17.77
N LEU A 13 14.51 22.91 17.68
CA LEU A 13 13.76 23.83 18.54
C LEU A 13 12.27 23.46 18.48
N ALA A 14 11.55 23.57 19.59
CA ALA A 14 10.14 23.15 19.70
C ALA A 14 9.28 23.71 18.55
N GLU A 15 9.49 24.97 18.18
CA GLU A 15 8.79 25.69 17.10
C GLU A 15 9.12 25.16 15.68
N GLN A 16 10.21 24.42 15.53
CA GLN A 16 10.69 23.86 14.26
C GLN A 16 10.30 22.39 14.07
N ARG A 17 9.66 21.74 15.06
CA ARG A 17 9.27 20.32 15.04
C ARG A 17 8.09 20.00 14.13
N THR A 18 8.13 20.48 12.89
CA THR A 18 7.18 20.11 11.85
C THR A 18 7.48 18.70 11.32
N PRO A 19 6.50 17.99 10.72
CA PRO A 19 6.74 16.68 10.12
C PRO A 19 7.90 16.67 9.11
N SER A 20 7.97 17.67 8.24
CA SER A 20 9.04 17.76 7.24
C SER A 20 10.41 18.05 7.87
N ALA A 21 10.45 18.79 8.99
CA ALA A 21 11.69 19.06 9.69
C ALA A 21 12.26 17.81 10.36
N TRP A 22 11.41 16.98 11.00
CA TRP A 22 11.84 15.70 11.57
C TRP A 22 12.45 14.77 10.53
N LEU A 23 11.84 14.66 9.35
CA LEU A 23 12.40 13.80 8.30
C LEU A 23 13.74 14.32 7.76
N LYS A 24 13.87 15.65 7.57
CA LYS A 24 15.14 16.27 7.15
C LYS A 24 16.21 16.05 8.20
N PHE A 25 15.88 16.32 9.46
CA PHE A 25 16.79 16.12 10.59
C PHE A 25 17.25 14.66 10.69
N ALA A 26 16.35 13.69 10.54
CA ALA A 26 16.70 12.27 10.55
C ALA A 26 17.62 11.87 9.39
N VAL A 27 17.36 12.37 8.17
CA VAL A 27 18.22 12.13 7.01
C VAL A 27 19.60 12.74 7.22
N ASP A 28 19.69 13.96 7.76
CA ASP A 28 20.95 14.66 7.97
C ASP A 28 21.79 14.05 9.09
N ARG A 29 21.15 13.62 10.20
CA ARG A 29 21.82 13.12 11.40
C ARG A 29 22.19 11.65 11.35
N LEU A 30 21.32 10.83 10.76
CA LEU A 30 21.53 9.38 10.73
C LEU A 30 22.18 8.91 9.44
N TRP A 31 22.57 9.84 8.57
CA TRP A 31 23.45 9.53 7.46
C TRP A 31 24.89 9.37 7.93
N SER A 32 25.53 8.36 7.37
CA SER A 32 26.88 7.95 7.69
C SER A 32 27.32 6.89 6.69
N GLU A 33 28.61 6.76 6.44
CA GLU A 33 29.15 5.68 5.60
C GLU A 33 28.87 4.30 6.22
N GLN A 34 29.08 4.18 7.54
CA GLN A 34 28.77 2.98 8.31
C GLN A 34 27.44 3.16 9.05
N PRO A 35 26.56 2.15 9.13
CA PRO A 35 25.31 2.25 9.87
C PRO A 35 25.53 2.70 11.32
N ILE A 36 24.75 3.68 11.78
CA ILE A 36 24.73 4.10 13.18
C ILE A 36 23.84 3.12 13.96
N PRO A 37 24.35 2.41 14.99
CA PRO A 37 23.55 1.57 15.86
C PRO A 37 22.40 2.34 16.53
N GLY A 38 21.27 1.69 16.79
CA GLY A 38 20.04 2.35 17.23
C GLY A 38 20.17 3.20 18.49
N LEU A 39 20.97 2.77 19.48
CA LEU A 39 21.19 3.55 20.71
C LEU A 39 22.00 4.82 20.44
N LEU A 40 23.01 4.75 19.57
CA LEU A 40 23.75 5.94 19.15
C LEU A 40 22.89 6.84 18.24
N ALA A 41 22.07 6.25 17.38
CA ALA A 41 21.11 6.99 16.57
C ALA A 41 20.09 7.75 17.43
N GLN A 42 19.70 7.19 18.59
CA GLN A 42 18.86 7.88 19.56
C GLN A 42 19.55 9.12 20.15
N GLU A 43 20.86 9.03 20.44
CA GLU A 43 21.64 10.16 20.96
C GLU A 43 21.76 11.29 19.93
N GLU A 44 21.89 10.94 18.65
CA GLU A 44 21.86 11.89 17.52
C GLU A 44 20.49 12.53 17.29
N LEU A 45 19.42 11.78 17.59
CA LEU A 45 18.03 12.23 17.50
C LEU A 45 17.50 12.67 18.87
N GLN A 46 17.96 13.82 19.36
CA GLN A 46 17.42 14.38 20.59
C GLN A 46 15.89 14.49 20.55
N ASP A 47 15.22 14.09 21.64
CA ASP A 47 13.77 13.90 21.74
C ASP A 47 13.15 12.74 20.92
N ALA A 48 13.97 11.74 20.62
CA ALA A 48 13.54 10.45 20.12
C ALA A 48 14.01 9.32 21.06
N TRP A 49 13.24 8.23 21.12
CA TRP A 49 13.57 7.02 21.88
C TRP A 49 13.47 5.81 20.98
N LEU A 50 14.53 5.00 20.92
CA LEU A 50 14.58 3.78 20.12
C LEU A 50 13.53 2.78 20.63
N LEU A 51 12.65 2.36 19.73
CA LEU A 51 11.66 1.32 19.96
C LEU A 51 12.14 -0.04 19.48
N SER A 52 12.81 -0.08 18.32
CA SER A 52 13.33 -1.32 17.75
C SER A 52 14.37 -1.05 16.68
N GLU A 53 15.29 -2.00 16.50
CA GLU A 53 16.20 -2.08 15.37
C GLU A 53 16.12 -3.48 14.77
N ASN A 54 15.95 -3.58 13.45
CA ASN A 54 15.87 -4.84 12.73
C ASN A 54 16.80 -4.84 11.52
N GLU A 55 17.62 -5.88 11.41
CA GLU A 55 18.47 -6.11 10.24
C GLU A 55 17.88 -7.17 9.32
N THR A 56 17.97 -6.94 8.02
CA THR A 56 17.76 -7.99 7.01
C THR A 56 19.09 -8.32 6.36
N LYS A 57 19.47 -9.60 6.37
CA LYS A 57 20.68 -10.11 5.72
C LYS A 57 20.34 -10.87 4.44
N ARG A 58 21.20 -10.75 3.43
CA ARG A 58 21.16 -11.56 2.20
C ARG A 58 22.56 -12.10 1.97
N ASN A 59 22.70 -13.42 1.84
CA ASN A 59 23.98 -14.11 1.72
C ASN A 59 24.98 -13.69 2.82
N GLY A 60 24.50 -13.58 4.06
CA GLY A 60 25.30 -13.16 5.22
C GLY A 60 25.58 -11.66 5.34
N GLN A 61 25.31 -10.86 4.32
CA GLN A 61 25.53 -9.41 4.34
C GLN A 61 24.27 -8.63 4.74
N VAL A 62 24.42 -7.62 5.60
CA VAL A 62 23.31 -6.72 5.96
C VAL A 62 22.95 -5.85 4.75
N VAL A 63 21.74 -6.04 4.24
CA VAL A 63 21.22 -5.29 3.08
C VAL A 63 20.19 -4.25 3.48
N ARG A 64 19.59 -4.37 4.66
CA ARG A 64 18.58 -3.45 5.16
C ARG A 64 18.69 -3.32 6.67
N ILE A 65 18.57 -2.11 7.17
CA ILE A 65 18.44 -1.81 8.60
C ILE A 65 17.20 -0.93 8.74
N GLU A 66 16.29 -1.33 9.62
CA GLU A 66 15.09 -0.58 9.97
C GLU A 66 15.15 -0.22 11.46
N GLN A 67 15.12 1.08 11.75
CA GLN A 67 15.08 1.63 13.10
C GLN A 67 13.75 2.36 13.30
N ARG A 68 13.14 2.19 14.47
CA ARG A 68 11.88 2.83 14.85
C ARG A 68 12.11 3.62 16.12
N PHE A 69 11.62 4.85 16.16
CA PHE A 69 11.78 5.76 17.29
C PHE A 69 10.44 6.39 17.67
N ALA A 70 10.11 6.42 18.95
CA ALA A 70 9.06 7.29 19.46
C ALA A 70 9.61 8.71 19.56
N LEU A 71 8.85 9.71 19.14
CA LEU A 71 9.22 11.12 19.27
C LEU A 71 8.48 11.76 20.44
N SER A 72 9.06 12.80 21.03
CA SER A 72 8.41 13.61 22.09
C SER A 72 7.05 14.21 21.68
N THR A 73 6.82 14.33 20.37
CA THR A 73 5.54 14.78 19.80
C THR A 73 4.42 13.74 19.86
N GLY A 74 4.71 12.51 20.30
CA GLY A 74 3.78 11.37 20.26
C GLY A 74 3.77 10.60 18.93
N ASN A 75 4.44 11.11 17.90
CA ASN A 75 4.58 10.43 16.61
C ASN A 75 5.67 9.35 16.64
N GLU A 76 5.64 8.43 15.68
CA GLU A 76 6.72 7.48 15.42
C GLU A 76 7.52 7.91 14.18
N LEU A 77 8.84 7.93 14.32
CA LEU A 77 9.79 8.03 13.22
C LEU A 77 10.32 6.64 12.86
N ARG A 78 10.21 6.25 11.59
CA ARG A 78 10.83 5.03 11.06
C ARG A 78 11.89 5.39 10.05
N VAL A 79 13.08 4.83 10.22
CA VAL A 79 14.22 5.03 9.33
C VAL A 79 14.61 3.70 8.73
N VAL A 80 14.74 3.66 7.41
CA VAL A 80 15.15 2.48 6.66
C VAL A 80 16.38 2.81 5.83
N ARG A 81 17.49 2.12 6.14
CA ARG A 81 18.70 2.10 5.32
C ARG A 81 18.64 0.88 4.41
N PHE A 82 18.83 1.09 3.11
CA PHE A 82 18.94 0.02 2.13
C PHE A 82 20.31 0.06 1.45
N GLN A 83 21.11 -0.97 1.71
CA GLN A 83 22.54 -1.00 1.42
C GLN A 83 23.04 -2.36 0.87
N PRO A 84 22.52 -2.83 -0.27
CA PRO A 84 23.04 -4.03 -0.91
C PRO A 84 24.52 -3.87 -1.28
N GLY A 85 25.34 -4.88 -0.96
CA GLY A 85 26.79 -4.85 -1.19
C GLY A 85 27.54 -3.83 -0.34
N ALA A 86 27.04 -3.54 0.87
CA ALA A 86 27.61 -2.58 1.81
C ALA A 86 27.69 -1.12 1.30
N LEU A 87 26.96 -0.79 0.23
CA LEU A 87 26.87 0.57 -0.29
C LEU A 87 25.45 1.10 -0.08
N LEU A 88 25.32 2.22 0.64
CA LEU A 88 24.04 2.89 0.82
C LEU A 88 23.47 3.32 -0.53
N ARG A 89 22.31 2.75 -0.88
CA ARG A 89 21.60 3.08 -2.13
C ARG A 89 20.41 4.00 -1.89
N ARG A 90 19.73 3.79 -0.77
CA ARG A 90 18.55 4.56 -0.39
C ARG A 90 18.47 4.68 1.12
N PHE A 91 18.12 5.87 1.57
CA PHE A 91 17.75 6.17 2.93
C PHE A 91 16.31 6.68 2.93
N THR A 92 15.43 6.02 3.69
CA THR A 92 14.03 6.41 3.80
C THR A 92 13.74 6.81 5.24
N ALA A 93 13.12 7.97 5.44
CA ALA A 93 12.58 8.38 6.73
C ALA A 93 11.05 8.53 6.60
N GLU A 94 10.30 7.96 7.52
CA GLU A 94 8.84 7.99 7.55
C GLU A 94 8.36 8.49 8.90
N LEU A 95 7.38 9.38 8.88
CA LEU A 95 6.67 9.82 10.07
C LEU A 95 5.27 9.21 10.07
N HIS A 96 4.92 8.61 11.19
CA HIS A 96 3.62 8.02 11.46
C HIS A 96 3.00 8.74 12.65
N GLU A 97 1.77 9.21 12.49
CA GLU A 97 0.97 9.71 13.60
C GLU A 97 0.48 8.53 14.42
N VAL A 98 0.48 8.65 15.74
CA VAL A 98 -0.09 7.64 16.63
C VAL A 98 -1.43 8.16 17.13
N GLU A 99 -2.52 7.52 16.75
CA GLU A 99 -3.89 7.86 17.14
C GLU A 99 -4.65 6.59 17.49
N ASP A 100 -5.24 6.51 18.70
CA ASP A 100 -5.94 5.33 19.22
C ASP A 100 -5.12 4.03 19.11
N ASP A 101 -3.86 4.07 19.51
CA ASP A 101 -2.87 2.98 19.38
C ASP A 101 -2.62 2.49 17.94
N LYS A 102 -3.13 3.23 16.93
CA LYS A 102 -2.90 2.94 15.52
C LYS A 102 -1.89 3.90 14.92
N GLN A 103 -0.95 3.34 14.18
CA GLN A 103 0.04 4.11 13.43
C GLN A 103 -0.53 4.49 12.08
N LYS A 104 -0.70 5.78 11.85
CA LYS A 104 -1.20 6.35 10.61
C LYS A 104 -0.02 6.99 9.86
N PRO A 105 0.39 6.43 8.72
CA PRO A 105 1.48 6.97 7.93
C PRO A 105 1.11 8.38 7.45
N LEU A 106 2.00 9.35 7.67
CA LEU A 106 1.77 10.77 7.38
C LEU A 106 2.67 11.25 6.23
N LEU A 107 3.98 11.14 6.40
CA LEU A 107 4.97 11.71 5.48
C LEU A 107 6.18 10.78 5.35
N GLN A 108 6.71 10.65 4.13
CA GLN A 108 7.93 9.92 3.82
C GLN A 108 8.89 10.85 3.07
N ALA A 109 10.18 10.74 3.38
CA ALA A 109 11.29 11.30 2.63
C ALA A 109 12.14 10.16 2.08
N MET A 110 12.55 10.28 0.82
CA MET A 110 13.45 9.34 0.16
C MET A 110 14.71 10.08 -0.29
N ALA A 111 15.82 9.69 0.30
CA ALA A 111 17.15 10.20 -0.02
C ALA A 111 18.00 9.13 -0.73
N ASP A 112 18.92 9.60 -1.57
CA ASP A 112 19.89 8.74 -2.26
C ASP A 112 21.08 8.37 -1.37
N GLY A 113 22.08 7.67 -1.93
CA GLY A 113 23.29 7.27 -1.21
C GLY A 113 24.14 8.43 -0.68
N ALA A 114 23.94 9.65 -1.20
CA ALA A 114 24.58 10.87 -0.71
C ALA A 114 23.70 11.66 0.27
N CYS A 115 22.62 11.01 0.76
CA CYS A 115 21.59 11.57 1.62
C CYS A 115 20.97 12.90 1.15
N ARG A 116 20.91 13.10 -0.16
CA ARG A 116 20.11 14.18 -0.73
C ARG A 116 18.69 13.69 -0.89
N ILE A 117 17.74 14.33 -0.20
CA ILE A 117 16.32 14.03 -0.38
C ILE A 117 15.94 14.35 -1.82
N ARG A 118 15.50 13.33 -2.56
CA ARG A 118 15.12 13.45 -3.98
C ARG A 118 13.63 13.59 -4.15
N SER A 119 12.85 13.03 -3.23
CA SER A 119 11.39 13.09 -3.28
C SER A 119 10.80 12.80 -1.91
N GLY A 120 9.52 13.12 -1.77
CA GLY A 120 8.72 12.74 -0.62
C GLY A 120 7.37 12.19 -1.03
N ARG A 121 6.67 11.61 -0.07
CA ARG A 121 5.28 11.16 -0.23
C ARG A 121 4.48 11.55 1.00
N ARG A 122 3.32 12.16 0.83
CA ARG A 122 2.42 12.54 1.92
C ARG A 122 1.05 11.92 1.74
N ILE A 123 0.54 11.29 2.79
CA ILE A 123 -0.85 10.83 2.82
C ILE A 123 -1.71 11.95 3.41
N ILE A 124 -2.76 12.31 2.69
CA ILE A 124 -3.75 13.30 3.08
C ILE A 124 -5.05 12.56 3.39
N ARG A 125 -5.53 12.72 4.62
CA ARG A 125 -6.83 12.25 5.09
C ARG A 125 -7.66 13.49 5.41
N ASP A 126 -8.82 13.60 4.77
CA ASP A 126 -9.77 14.67 5.07
C ASP A 126 -10.70 14.17 6.20
N ARG A 127 -10.91 14.98 7.23
CA ARG A 127 -11.84 14.61 8.32
C ARG A 127 -13.29 14.60 7.86
N ASN A 128 -13.60 15.31 6.78
CA ASN A 128 -14.94 15.45 6.22
C ASN A 128 -15.21 14.52 5.04
N SER A 129 -14.23 13.71 4.62
CA SER A 129 -14.36 12.83 3.47
C SER A 129 -13.62 11.51 3.69
N PRO A 130 -14.21 10.37 3.32
CA PRO A 130 -13.51 9.09 3.37
C PRO A 130 -12.38 8.97 2.34
N ALA A 131 -12.23 9.95 1.43
CA ALA A 131 -11.19 9.91 0.43
C ALA A 131 -9.81 10.08 1.05
N ILE A 132 -8.88 9.20 0.66
CA ILE A 132 -7.48 9.26 1.04
C ILE A 132 -6.67 9.56 -0.21
N LYS A 133 -5.76 10.52 -0.14
CA LYS A 133 -4.88 10.89 -1.26
C LYS A 133 -3.41 10.70 -0.89
N LEU A 134 -2.62 10.25 -1.84
CA LEU A 134 -1.17 10.22 -1.76
C LEU A 134 -0.63 11.33 -2.67
N LYS A 135 0.10 12.26 -2.09
CA LYS A 135 0.80 13.33 -2.80
C LYS A 135 2.25 12.93 -2.97
N GLN A 136 2.74 12.92 -4.21
CA GLN A 136 4.17 12.82 -4.47
C GLN A 136 4.75 14.23 -4.42
N LEU A 137 5.82 14.38 -3.64
CA LEU A 137 6.46 15.64 -3.34
C LEU A 137 7.88 15.65 -3.92
N ASP A 138 8.39 16.84 -4.17
CA ASP A 138 9.80 17.06 -4.48
C ASP A 138 10.71 16.86 -3.25
N GLY A 139 12.02 16.98 -3.45
CA GLY A 139 13.04 16.88 -2.39
C GLY A 139 12.89 17.90 -1.26
N ASP A 140 12.16 18.99 -1.48
CA ASP A 140 11.85 19.98 -0.45
C ASP A 140 10.78 19.51 0.57
N LEU A 141 10.10 18.39 0.27
CA LEU A 141 8.97 17.81 1.00
C LEU A 141 7.75 18.75 1.11
N ARG A 142 7.59 19.66 0.14
CA ARG A 142 6.51 20.66 0.08
C ARG A 142 5.89 20.75 -1.30
N THR A 143 6.71 20.87 -2.35
CA THR A 143 6.24 21.04 -3.72
C THR A 143 5.57 19.76 -4.21
N ILE A 144 4.27 19.83 -4.52
CA ILE A 144 3.48 18.69 -5.02
C ILE A 144 3.79 18.49 -6.50
N ARG A 145 4.26 17.29 -6.86
CA ARG A 145 4.51 16.87 -8.24
C ARG A 145 3.29 16.19 -8.85
N CYS A 146 2.67 15.29 -8.11
CA CYS A 146 1.42 14.66 -8.53
C CYS A 146 0.59 14.21 -7.33
N SER A 147 -0.65 13.81 -7.62
CA SER A 147 -1.60 13.31 -6.63
C SER A 147 -2.25 12.06 -7.18
N GLU A 148 -2.36 11.05 -6.34
CA GLU A 148 -3.11 9.84 -6.61
C GLU A 148 -4.11 9.57 -5.49
N THR A 149 -5.20 8.89 -5.79
CA THR A 149 -6.24 8.51 -4.83
C THR A 149 -5.91 7.13 -4.28
N LEU A 150 -5.85 6.98 -2.96
CA LEU A 150 -5.67 5.69 -2.27
C LEU A 150 -7.00 5.08 -1.85
N GLN A 151 -8.01 5.90 -1.59
CA GLN A 151 -9.36 5.48 -1.26
C GLN A 151 -10.31 6.56 -1.77
N ALA A 152 -11.46 6.15 -2.27
CA ALA A 152 -12.53 7.05 -2.71
C ALA A 152 -13.86 6.59 -2.11
N PRO A 153 -14.87 7.47 -2.01
CA PRO A 153 -16.24 7.03 -1.83
C PRO A 153 -16.79 6.41 -3.12
N TRP A 154 -17.66 5.41 -2.99
CA TRP A 154 -18.34 4.83 -4.15
C TRP A 154 -19.13 5.89 -4.95
N PRO A 155 -18.90 6.03 -6.26
CA PRO A 155 -19.51 7.10 -7.05
C PRO A 155 -21.01 6.86 -7.21
N THR A 156 -21.82 7.92 -7.28
CA THR A 156 -23.26 7.82 -7.56
C THR A 156 -23.51 7.34 -9.00
N GLY A 157 -24.56 6.54 -9.22
CA GLY A 157 -24.93 6.08 -10.55
C GLY A 157 -26.05 5.04 -10.53
N ARG A 158 -26.43 4.56 -11.72
CA ARG A 158 -27.41 3.47 -11.91
C ARG A 158 -26.68 2.22 -12.37
N ASP A 159 -27.25 1.04 -12.06
CA ASP A 159 -26.73 -0.24 -12.55
C ASP A 159 -26.72 -0.21 -14.09
N PRO A 160 -25.58 -0.42 -14.76
CA PRO A 160 -25.54 -0.43 -16.23
C PRO A 160 -26.26 -1.63 -16.84
N GLY A 161 -26.51 -2.68 -16.05
CA GLY A 161 -27.03 -3.95 -16.55
C GLY A 161 -25.98 -4.73 -17.35
N GLY A 162 -26.42 -5.79 -18.03
CA GLY A 162 -25.53 -6.69 -18.77
C GLY A 162 -24.94 -7.82 -17.91
N PRO A 163 -24.05 -8.64 -18.49
CA PRO A 163 -23.44 -9.77 -17.78
C PRO A 163 -22.61 -9.29 -16.59
N ARG A 164 -22.87 -9.85 -15.41
CA ARG A 164 -22.15 -9.51 -14.18
C ARG A 164 -20.85 -10.32 -14.06
N VAL A 165 -19.75 -9.59 -13.95
CA VAL A 165 -18.39 -10.13 -13.80
C VAL A 165 -17.87 -9.68 -12.44
N ALA A 166 -17.69 -10.62 -11.52
CA ALA A 166 -17.00 -10.35 -10.28
C ALA A 166 -15.48 -10.37 -10.50
N LEU A 167 -14.78 -9.34 -10.04
CA LEU A 167 -13.33 -9.25 -10.09
C LEU A 167 -12.78 -9.27 -8.67
N ILE A 168 -12.12 -10.37 -8.29
CA ILE A 168 -11.41 -10.46 -7.01
C ILE A 168 -9.94 -10.14 -7.27
N ASP A 169 -9.47 -8.99 -6.82
CA ASP A 169 -8.10 -8.51 -7.02
C ASP A 169 -7.72 -7.47 -5.94
N SER A 170 -6.73 -6.62 -6.15
CA SER A 170 -6.30 -5.55 -5.23
C SER A 170 -7.34 -4.43 -5.06
N GLY A 171 -8.47 -4.50 -5.76
CA GLY A 171 -9.57 -3.54 -5.77
C GLY A 171 -9.80 -2.97 -7.17
N LEU A 172 -10.60 -1.90 -7.26
CA LEU A 172 -10.81 -1.14 -8.49
C LEU A 172 -10.76 0.37 -8.20
N ALA A 173 -9.95 1.13 -8.93
CA ALA A 173 -10.00 2.59 -8.94
C ALA A 173 -11.24 3.07 -9.72
N TYR A 174 -12.41 2.80 -9.16
CA TYR A 174 -13.71 2.93 -9.82
C TYR A 174 -14.14 4.38 -10.11
N ASP A 175 -13.42 5.36 -9.57
CA ASP A 175 -13.58 6.79 -9.88
C ASP A 175 -12.94 7.17 -11.22
N LEU A 176 -12.12 6.30 -11.81
CA LEU A 176 -11.56 6.53 -13.14
C LEU A 176 -12.64 6.52 -14.22
N PRO A 177 -12.62 7.47 -15.18
CA PRO A 177 -13.66 7.61 -16.20
C PRO A 177 -13.93 6.35 -17.01
N ILE A 178 -12.89 5.53 -17.24
CA ILE A 178 -12.97 4.29 -18.04
C ILE A 178 -13.93 3.25 -17.44
N TYR A 179 -14.16 3.24 -16.12
CA TYR A 179 -15.04 2.25 -15.48
C TYR A 179 -16.45 2.77 -15.23
N ARG A 180 -16.72 4.06 -15.45
CA ARG A 180 -17.97 4.72 -15.04
C ARG A 180 -19.23 3.98 -15.49
N ASN A 181 -19.20 3.41 -16.70
CA ASN A 181 -20.32 2.73 -17.33
C ASN A 181 -20.35 1.21 -17.07
N ASN A 182 -19.41 0.69 -16.28
CA ASN A 182 -19.28 -0.74 -16.00
C ASN A 182 -19.54 -1.08 -14.53
N LEU A 183 -19.76 -0.11 -13.65
CA LEU A 183 -19.93 -0.40 -12.21
C LEU A 183 -21.29 -1.02 -11.91
N ALA A 184 -21.31 -2.32 -11.58
CA ALA A 184 -22.50 -3.02 -11.16
C ALA A 184 -23.03 -2.48 -9.83
N ARG A 185 -24.34 -2.30 -9.73
CA ARG A 185 -24.96 -1.64 -8.57
C ARG A 185 -26.19 -2.37 -8.07
N GLY A 186 -26.36 -2.33 -6.75
CA GLY A 186 -27.56 -2.79 -6.08
C GLY A 186 -28.64 -1.71 -5.98
N PRO A 187 -29.69 -1.96 -5.19
CA PRO A 187 -30.72 -0.97 -4.87
C PRO A 187 -30.09 0.34 -4.36
N ASN A 188 -30.66 1.47 -4.78
CA ASN A 188 -30.20 2.82 -4.45
C ASN A 188 -28.76 3.13 -4.87
N GLY A 189 -28.22 2.42 -5.87
CA GLY A 189 -26.90 2.70 -6.44
C GLY A 189 -25.72 2.21 -5.59
N LYS A 190 -25.99 1.43 -4.54
CA LYS A 190 -24.97 0.86 -3.64
C LYS A 190 -24.02 -0.07 -4.39
N PRO A 191 -22.74 -0.17 -3.97
CA PRO A 191 -21.83 -1.17 -4.52
C PRO A 191 -22.39 -2.58 -4.22
N LEU A 192 -22.28 -3.47 -5.21
CA LEU A 192 -22.46 -4.91 -4.99
C LEU A 192 -21.16 -5.58 -4.51
N GLY A 193 -20.04 -4.91 -4.74
CA GLY A 193 -18.69 -5.31 -4.33
C GLY A 193 -18.41 -5.05 -2.85
N TYR A 194 -17.28 -5.56 -2.37
CA TYR A 194 -16.89 -5.42 -0.96
C TYR A 194 -15.36 -5.44 -0.79
N ASP A 195 -14.85 -4.63 0.14
CA ASP A 195 -13.45 -4.64 0.55
C ASP A 195 -13.26 -5.63 1.68
N PHE A 196 -12.70 -6.81 1.40
CA PHE A 196 -12.42 -7.80 2.44
C PHE A 196 -11.11 -7.58 3.19
N TRP A 197 -10.29 -6.62 2.75
CA TRP A 197 -9.09 -6.20 3.45
C TRP A 197 -9.47 -5.25 4.59
N ASP A 198 -10.11 -4.12 4.25
CA ASP A 198 -10.47 -3.08 5.21
C ASP A 198 -11.85 -3.32 5.85
N MET A 199 -12.57 -4.35 5.38
CA MET A 199 -13.89 -4.76 5.86
C MET A 199 -14.94 -3.65 5.72
N ASP A 200 -14.96 -2.99 4.55
CA ASP A 200 -15.90 -1.94 4.21
C ASP A 200 -16.53 -2.13 2.81
N ALA A 201 -17.41 -1.20 2.42
CA ALA A 201 -18.13 -1.25 1.15
C ALA A 201 -17.35 -0.64 -0.04
N TRP A 202 -16.07 -0.29 0.13
CA TRP A 202 -15.28 0.47 -0.83
C TRP A 202 -14.05 -0.33 -1.28
N PRO A 203 -14.22 -1.31 -2.19
CA PRO A 203 -13.14 -2.15 -2.73
C PRO A 203 -12.25 -1.37 -3.69
N TYR A 204 -11.64 -0.29 -3.21
CA TYR A 204 -10.82 0.60 -4.01
C TYR A 204 -9.43 -0.01 -4.16
N ASP A 205 -8.81 0.22 -5.32
CA ASP A 205 -7.50 -0.34 -5.65
C ASP A 205 -6.35 0.41 -4.96
N GLY A 206 -6.42 0.58 -3.65
CA GLY A 206 -5.47 1.29 -2.80
C GLY A 206 -4.43 0.39 -2.15
N ASP A 207 -4.06 -0.72 -2.79
CA ASP A 207 -3.26 -1.78 -2.17
C ASP A 207 -1.88 -1.30 -1.72
N THR A 208 -1.70 -1.17 -0.41
CA THR A 208 -0.46 -0.78 0.25
C THR A 208 0.32 -1.97 0.84
N SER A 209 0.15 -3.20 0.33
CA SER A 209 0.86 -4.41 0.81
C SER A 209 2.38 -4.27 0.82
N ARG A 210 2.94 -3.49 -0.12
CA ARG A 210 4.38 -3.21 -0.22
C ARG A 210 4.86 -2.04 0.65
N GLY A 211 3.95 -1.40 1.37
CA GLY A 211 4.20 -0.25 2.22
C GLY A 211 3.15 0.84 2.01
N ALA A 212 2.85 1.57 3.08
CA ALA A 212 1.83 2.63 3.11
C ALA A 212 1.96 3.68 2.00
N PHE A 213 3.19 3.97 1.59
CA PHE A 213 3.48 4.99 0.58
C PHE A 213 3.68 4.39 -0.82
N LEU A 214 3.56 3.08 -1.02
CA LEU A 214 3.90 2.38 -2.25
C LEU A 214 2.70 1.58 -2.80
N PRO A 215 1.62 2.26 -3.25
CA PRO A 215 0.43 1.57 -3.72
C PRO A 215 0.70 0.75 -5.00
N ILE A 216 0.05 -0.41 -5.10
CA ILE A 216 -0.01 -1.25 -6.30
C ILE A 216 -1.42 -1.13 -6.89
N ARG A 217 -1.53 -1.08 -8.23
CA ARG A 217 -2.82 -0.93 -8.95
C ARG A 217 -3.13 -2.12 -9.86
N HIS A 218 -3.02 -3.32 -9.32
CA HIS A 218 -3.11 -4.54 -10.12
C HIS A 218 -4.54 -4.76 -10.63
N GLY A 219 -5.54 -4.69 -9.75
CA GLY A 219 -6.95 -4.89 -10.08
C GLY A 219 -7.49 -3.89 -11.09
N SER A 220 -7.09 -2.62 -11.03
CA SER A 220 -7.45 -1.64 -12.06
C SER A 220 -6.80 -1.99 -13.40
N ALA A 221 -5.52 -2.38 -13.41
CA ALA A 221 -4.85 -2.80 -14.64
C ALA A 221 -5.57 -4.00 -15.29
N VAL A 222 -5.95 -5.02 -14.51
CA VAL A 222 -6.74 -6.16 -15.00
C VAL A 222 -8.12 -5.73 -15.49
N ALA A 223 -8.83 -4.90 -14.70
CA ALA A 223 -10.15 -4.40 -15.07
C ALA A 223 -10.12 -3.61 -16.38
N SER A 224 -9.02 -2.89 -16.68
CA SER A 224 -8.88 -2.13 -17.92
C SER A 224 -8.91 -3.02 -19.17
N VAL A 225 -8.37 -4.24 -19.07
CA VAL A 225 -8.46 -5.24 -20.13
C VAL A 225 -9.89 -5.75 -20.23
N LEU A 226 -10.50 -6.10 -19.09
CA LEU A 226 -11.88 -6.61 -19.07
C LEU A 226 -12.88 -5.64 -19.71
N VAL A 227 -12.84 -4.35 -19.37
CA VAL A 227 -13.78 -3.37 -19.95
C VAL A 227 -13.50 -3.08 -21.43
N ARG A 228 -12.26 -3.27 -21.89
CA ARG A 228 -11.92 -3.13 -23.31
C ARG A 228 -12.48 -4.29 -24.13
N GLU A 229 -12.34 -5.52 -23.64
CA GLU A 229 -12.80 -6.72 -24.34
C GLU A 229 -14.31 -6.97 -24.17
N ALA A 230 -14.90 -6.54 -23.04
CA ALA A 230 -16.31 -6.69 -22.72
C ALA A 230 -16.93 -5.35 -22.23
N PRO A 231 -17.08 -4.35 -23.10
CA PRO A 231 -17.52 -3.01 -22.71
C PRO A 231 -18.93 -2.93 -22.13
N LEU A 232 -19.77 -3.96 -22.36
CA LEU A 232 -21.13 -4.07 -21.81
C LEU A 232 -21.21 -4.90 -20.52
N ALA A 233 -20.09 -5.37 -19.99
CA ALA A 233 -20.07 -6.11 -18.74
C ALA A 233 -20.24 -5.18 -17.53
N ALA A 234 -20.99 -5.65 -16.54
CA ALA A 234 -21.12 -5.00 -15.24
C ALA A 234 -20.13 -5.63 -14.24
N LEU A 235 -19.11 -4.87 -13.87
CA LEU A 235 -18.06 -5.23 -12.92
C LEU A 235 -18.56 -5.12 -11.47
N ILE A 236 -18.32 -6.18 -10.70
CA ILE A 236 -18.48 -6.23 -9.25
C ILE A 236 -17.08 -6.35 -8.64
N PRO A 237 -16.45 -5.25 -8.22
CA PRO A 237 -15.10 -5.30 -7.65
C PRO A 237 -15.10 -5.88 -6.23
N PHE A 238 -14.18 -6.78 -5.95
CA PHE A 238 -13.90 -7.28 -4.61
C PHE A 238 -12.41 -7.12 -4.34
N ARG A 239 -12.06 -6.44 -3.25
CA ARG A 239 -10.67 -6.40 -2.82
C ARG A 239 -10.35 -7.66 -2.03
N TYR A 240 -9.30 -8.36 -2.42
CA TYR A 240 -8.96 -9.66 -1.85
C TYR A 240 -8.70 -9.54 -0.33
N PRO A 241 -8.95 -10.60 0.44
CA PRO A 241 -8.86 -10.57 1.90
C PRO A 241 -7.43 -10.77 2.42
N LEU A 242 -6.53 -9.81 2.25
CA LEU A 242 -5.27 -9.84 3.01
C LEU A 242 -5.44 -9.21 4.39
N PRO A 243 -4.72 -9.72 5.42
CA PRO A 243 -3.87 -10.91 5.39
C PRO A 243 -4.62 -12.25 5.49
N ASP A 244 -5.92 -12.22 5.76
CA ASP A 244 -6.74 -13.40 6.09
C ASP A 244 -7.43 -14.03 4.87
N MET A 245 -6.67 -14.85 4.13
CA MET A 245 -7.17 -15.51 2.92
C MET A 245 -8.30 -16.54 3.16
N SER A 246 -8.65 -16.84 4.42
CA SER A 246 -9.78 -17.74 4.71
C SER A 246 -11.13 -17.16 4.24
N ARG A 247 -11.24 -15.82 4.17
CA ARG A 247 -12.46 -15.09 3.74
C ARG A 247 -12.72 -15.14 2.24
N LEU A 248 -11.85 -15.76 1.45
CA LEU A 248 -12.02 -15.83 0.00
C LEU A 248 -13.29 -16.63 -0.39
N ALA A 249 -13.68 -17.61 0.44
CA ALA A 249 -14.95 -18.33 0.29
C ALA A 249 -16.16 -17.38 0.41
N ASP A 250 -16.11 -16.42 1.34
CA ASP A 250 -17.16 -15.43 1.55
C ASP A 250 -17.25 -14.46 0.36
N ALA A 251 -16.11 -14.06 -0.20
CA ALA A 251 -16.07 -13.24 -1.42
C ALA A 251 -16.73 -13.95 -2.61
N ILE A 252 -16.45 -15.24 -2.80
CA ILE A 252 -17.07 -16.07 -3.85
C ILE A 252 -18.59 -16.18 -3.61
N GLN A 253 -19.02 -16.42 -2.38
CA GLN A 253 -20.44 -16.52 -2.05
C GLN A 253 -21.16 -15.18 -2.25
N LEU A 254 -20.54 -14.07 -1.88
CA LEU A 254 -21.09 -12.73 -2.06
C LEU A 254 -21.18 -12.36 -3.54
N ALA A 255 -20.18 -12.70 -4.35
CA ALA A 255 -20.23 -12.57 -5.81
C ALA A 255 -21.41 -13.34 -6.42
N ALA A 256 -21.64 -14.58 -5.98
CA ALA A 256 -22.77 -15.39 -6.42
C ALA A 256 -24.12 -14.75 -6.06
N LYS A 257 -24.27 -14.30 -4.80
CA LYS A 257 -25.47 -13.59 -4.32
C LYS A 257 -25.69 -12.27 -5.06
N ALA A 258 -24.63 -11.59 -5.46
CA ALA A 258 -24.67 -10.39 -6.29
C ALA A 258 -25.03 -10.68 -7.76
N GLY A 259 -25.23 -11.96 -8.13
CA GLY A 259 -25.66 -12.38 -9.46
C GLY A 259 -24.52 -12.46 -10.48
N ALA A 260 -23.27 -12.54 -10.03
CA ALA A 260 -22.14 -12.80 -10.92
C ALA A 260 -22.34 -14.13 -11.66
N ARG A 261 -21.95 -14.15 -12.94
CA ARG A 261 -21.88 -15.37 -13.77
C ARG A 261 -20.45 -15.71 -14.16
N ILE A 262 -19.59 -14.71 -14.18
CA ILE A 262 -18.15 -14.86 -14.38
C ILE A 262 -17.46 -14.34 -13.14
N LEU A 263 -16.47 -15.10 -12.68
CA LEU A 263 -15.60 -14.72 -11.58
C LEU A 263 -14.16 -14.68 -12.10
N ALA A 264 -13.60 -13.48 -12.24
CA ALA A 264 -12.21 -13.27 -12.59
C ALA A 264 -11.36 -13.22 -11.31
N MET A 265 -10.40 -14.13 -11.22
CA MET A 265 -9.46 -14.28 -10.11
C MET A 265 -8.03 -14.33 -10.65
N PRO A 266 -7.44 -13.19 -11.05
CA PRO A 266 -6.03 -13.07 -11.44
C PRO A 266 -5.11 -13.13 -10.19
N LEU A 267 -5.37 -14.10 -9.32
CA LEU A 267 -4.63 -14.38 -8.09
C LEU A 267 -4.24 -15.85 -8.06
N GLY A 268 -3.09 -16.12 -7.46
CA GLY A 268 -2.55 -17.47 -7.30
C GLY A 268 -2.08 -17.71 -5.87
N SER A 269 -2.05 -18.98 -5.47
CA SER A 269 -1.46 -19.39 -4.20
C SER A 269 -0.73 -20.72 -4.34
N ARG A 270 0.48 -20.77 -3.76
CA ARG A 270 1.24 -22.02 -3.60
C ARG A 270 0.79 -22.85 -2.40
N LYS A 271 -0.08 -22.33 -1.53
CA LYS A 271 -0.56 -23.04 -0.33
C LYS A 271 -1.68 -24.03 -0.70
N PRO A 272 -1.48 -25.35 -0.51
CA PRO A 272 -2.48 -26.37 -0.89
C PRO A 272 -3.84 -26.17 -0.22
N GLU A 273 -3.83 -25.72 1.04
CA GLU A 273 -5.02 -25.42 1.84
C GLU A 273 -5.89 -24.34 1.19
N GLN A 274 -5.26 -23.24 0.73
CA GLN A 274 -5.96 -22.13 0.07
C GLN A 274 -6.54 -22.57 -1.28
N ARG A 275 -5.78 -23.34 -2.08
CA ARG A 275 -6.28 -23.90 -3.34
C ARG A 275 -7.49 -24.81 -3.11
N THR A 276 -7.42 -25.68 -2.11
CA THR A 276 -8.50 -26.60 -1.76
C THR A 276 -9.75 -25.84 -1.31
N ALA A 277 -9.59 -24.79 -0.51
CA ALA A 277 -10.70 -23.95 -0.05
C ALA A 277 -11.39 -23.23 -1.22
N ILE A 278 -10.63 -22.66 -2.16
CA ILE A 278 -11.17 -22.05 -3.38
C ILE A 278 -11.94 -23.07 -4.20
N ALA A 279 -11.33 -24.23 -4.48
CA ALA A 279 -11.96 -25.28 -5.27
C ALA A 279 -13.28 -25.78 -4.64
N LYS A 280 -13.32 -25.98 -3.32
CA LYS A 280 -14.54 -26.35 -2.59
C LYS A 280 -15.62 -25.27 -2.70
N SER A 281 -15.23 -24.00 -2.58
CA SER A 281 -16.17 -22.86 -2.66
C SER A 281 -16.76 -22.70 -4.06
N LEU A 282 -15.98 -22.94 -5.11
CA LEU A 282 -16.45 -22.89 -6.49
C LEU A 282 -17.35 -24.07 -6.85
N LYS A 283 -17.08 -25.28 -6.34
CA LYS A 283 -17.90 -26.48 -6.59
C LYS A 283 -19.36 -26.31 -6.15
N VAL A 284 -19.63 -25.51 -5.12
CA VAL A 284 -20.99 -25.24 -4.63
C VAL A 284 -21.67 -24.08 -5.36
N GLN A 285 -21.02 -23.47 -6.37
CA GLN A 285 -21.54 -22.37 -7.19
C GLN A 285 -21.56 -22.75 -8.69
N PRO A 286 -22.36 -23.75 -9.12
CA PRO A 286 -22.31 -24.29 -10.48
C PRO A 286 -22.72 -23.29 -11.58
N SER A 287 -23.36 -22.17 -11.20
CA SER A 287 -23.74 -21.10 -12.12
C SER A 287 -22.64 -20.07 -12.39
N ILE A 288 -21.44 -20.25 -11.84
CA ILE A 288 -20.30 -19.35 -12.00
C ILE A 288 -19.22 -20.04 -12.83
N LEU A 289 -18.78 -19.37 -13.89
CA LEU A 289 -17.53 -19.68 -14.58
C LEU A 289 -16.39 -18.92 -13.88
N ALA A 290 -15.48 -19.65 -13.23
CA ALA A 290 -14.28 -19.06 -12.64
C ALA A 290 -13.12 -19.08 -13.63
N ILE A 291 -12.45 -17.93 -13.79
CA ILE A 291 -11.26 -17.74 -14.62
C ILE A 291 -10.11 -17.38 -13.68
N VAL A 292 -9.12 -18.25 -13.58
CA VAL A 292 -8.00 -18.13 -12.64
C VAL A 292 -6.68 -18.11 -13.41
N SER A 293 -5.74 -17.26 -12.98
CA SER A 293 -4.40 -17.23 -13.56
C SER A 293 -3.59 -18.49 -13.20
N ALA A 294 -2.84 -19.04 -14.17
CA ALA A 294 -2.02 -20.24 -13.98
C ALA A 294 -0.81 -20.05 -13.05
N GLY A 295 -0.38 -18.81 -12.81
CA GLY A 295 0.89 -18.48 -12.16
C GLY A 295 1.93 -17.96 -13.15
N ASN A 296 2.99 -17.35 -12.63
CA ASN A 296 4.05 -16.70 -13.42
C ASN A 296 5.46 -17.16 -13.01
N ASP A 297 5.55 -18.33 -12.38
CA ASP A 297 6.77 -18.89 -11.82
C ASP A 297 7.45 -19.95 -12.71
N GLY A 298 6.88 -20.24 -13.89
CA GLY A 298 7.41 -21.24 -14.82
C GLY A 298 7.27 -22.67 -14.32
N HIS A 299 6.39 -22.90 -13.34
CA HIS A 299 6.15 -24.20 -12.73
C HIS A 299 5.42 -25.15 -13.68
N ASP A 300 5.98 -26.34 -13.90
CA ASP A 300 5.31 -27.41 -14.66
C ASP A 300 4.44 -28.25 -13.72
N ILE A 301 3.12 -28.07 -13.83
CA ILE A 301 2.14 -28.75 -12.97
C ILE A 301 1.97 -30.24 -13.28
N ASP A 302 2.47 -30.71 -14.42
CA ASP A 302 2.44 -32.13 -14.80
C ASP A 302 3.65 -32.89 -14.24
N GLN A 303 4.79 -32.21 -14.07
CA GLN A 303 6.02 -32.80 -13.54
C GLN A 303 6.19 -32.64 -12.03
N GLU A 304 5.80 -31.48 -11.49
CA GLU A 304 5.99 -31.15 -10.10
C GLU A 304 4.61 -30.92 -9.46
N ARG A 305 4.05 -31.97 -8.83
CA ARG A 305 2.74 -31.83 -8.16
C ARG A 305 2.82 -30.79 -7.04
N LEU A 306 1.91 -29.82 -7.12
CA LEU A 306 1.72 -28.72 -6.17
C LEU A 306 1.17 -29.15 -4.80
#